data_AF-A0AAX2KUJ9-F1
#
_entry.id   AF-A0AAX2KUJ9-F1
#
_cell.length_a   1.000
_cell.length_b   1.000
_cell.length_c   1.000
_cell.angle_alpha   90.00
_cell.angle_beta   90.00
_cell.angle_gamma   90.00
#
_symmetry.space_group_name_H-M   'P 1'
#
loop_
_entity.id
_entity.type
_entity.pdbx_description
1 polymer ?
#
loop_
_entity_poly.entity_id
_entity_poly.type
_entity_poly.pdbx_seq_one_letter_code
_entity_poly.pdbx_strand_id
1 'polypeptide(L)'
;MCTAITYVSKDHYFGRNFDYEISYNEVVTITPRNYKFSFREVGNLDHHFAIIGIAAGIADYPLYYDAINEKGLGMAGLNFSGYADYKKIEEGKENVSPFEFIPLGIGPMLYCR
;
A
#
# COMPACT_ATOMS: atom_id res chain seq x y z
N MET A 1 -12.13 -3.01 -14.58
CA MET A 1 -11.18 -1.90 -14.75
C MET A 1 -11.14 -1.13 -13.43
N CYS A 2 -10.09 -1.26 -12.62
CA CYS A 2 -10.09 -0.65 -11.29
C CYS A 2 -10.29 0.89 -11.39
N THR A 3 -11.03 1.46 -10.44
CA THR A 3 -11.29 2.91 -10.35
C THR A 3 -11.03 3.36 -8.93
N ALA A 4 -10.21 4.38 -8.71
CA ALA A 4 -10.00 4.97 -7.40
C ALA A 4 -10.41 6.45 -7.41
N ILE A 5 -11.04 6.90 -6.34
CA ILE A 5 -11.55 8.26 -6.21
C ILE A 5 -11.20 8.85 -4.85
N THR A 6 -11.14 10.17 -4.82
CA THR A 6 -11.27 10.95 -3.59
C THR A 6 -12.57 11.74 -3.66
N TYR A 7 -13.20 11.95 -2.52
CA TYR A 7 -14.41 12.74 -2.41
C TYR A 7 -14.33 13.60 -1.15
N VAL A 8 -14.85 14.82 -1.23
CA VAL A 8 -14.85 15.77 -0.10
C VAL A 8 -16.29 16.17 0.16
N SER A 9 -16.71 15.99 1.41
CA SER A 9 -17.97 16.50 1.94
C SER A 9 -17.68 17.26 3.23
N LYS A 10 -18.20 16.82 4.38
CA LYS A 10 -17.73 17.28 5.69
C LYS A 10 -16.32 16.77 6.01
N ASP A 11 -16.07 15.50 5.65
CA ASP A 11 -14.78 14.84 5.80
C ASP A 11 -14.17 14.53 4.42
N HIS A 12 -12.95 13.96 4.44
CA HIS A 12 -12.24 13.49 3.25
C HIS A 12 -12.38 11.97 3.12
N TYR A 13 -12.75 11.52 1.92
CA TYR A 13 -12.96 10.11 1.63
C TYR A 13 -12.00 9.66 0.53
N PHE A 14 -11.53 8.43 0.67
CA PHE A 14 -10.70 7.74 -0.31
C PHE A 14 -11.21 6.31 -0.44
N GLY A 15 -11.29 5.81 -1.67
CA GLY A 15 -11.75 4.46 -1.92
C GLY A 15 -11.60 4.08 -3.38
N ARG A 16 -11.90 2.82 -3.68
CA ARG A 16 -11.75 2.26 -5.02
C ARG A 16 -12.67 1.07 -5.26
N ASN A 17 -12.91 0.79 -6.54
CA ASN A 17 -13.42 -0.49 -7.00
C ASN A 17 -12.25 -1.40 -7.37
N PHE A 18 -12.27 -2.62 -6.84
CA PHE A 18 -11.34 -3.69 -7.19
C PHE A 18 -12.00 -4.64 -8.18
N ASP A 19 -11.71 -4.42 -9.47
CA ASP A 19 -12.29 -5.20 -10.56
C ASP A 19 -11.30 -6.25 -11.05
N TYR A 20 -11.54 -7.51 -10.68
CA TYR A 20 -10.77 -8.66 -11.16
C TYR A 20 -11.69 -9.88 -11.39
N GLU A 21 -11.24 -10.82 -12.22
CA GLU A 21 -12.07 -11.96 -12.66
C GLU A 21 -12.23 -13.04 -11.57
N ILE A 22 -11.30 -13.08 -10.61
CA ILE A 22 -11.23 -14.08 -9.55
C ILE A 22 -10.91 -13.37 -8.22
N SER A 23 -11.43 -13.89 -7.11
CA SER A 23 -11.11 -13.42 -5.76
C SER A 23 -9.87 -14.13 -5.20
N TYR A 24 -8.99 -13.37 -4.54
CA TYR A 24 -7.73 -13.81 -3.95
C TYR A 24 -7.80 -13.97 -2.42
N ASN A 25 -8.99 -14.24 -1.86
CA ASN A 25 -9.21 -14.25 -0.41
C ASN A 25 -8.88 -12.89 0.21
N GLU A 26 -9.48 -11.84 -0.35
CA GLU A 26 -9.32 -10.47 0.12
C GLU A 26 -9.82 -10.32 1.56
N VAL A 27 -9.00 -9.75 2.44
CA VAL A 27 -9.31 -9.57 3.86
C VAL A 27 -8.98 -8.16 4.32
N VAL A 28 -9.80 -7.65 5.24
CA VAL A 28 -9.46 -6.43 5.99
C VAL A 28 -8.28 -6.73 6.89
N THR A 29 -7.17 -6.02 6.69
CA THR A 29 -5.92 -6.22 7.43
C THR A 29 -5.53 -4.95 8.15
N ILE A 30 -5.32 -5.08 9.47
CA ILE A 30 -4.80 -4.02 10.33
C ILE A 30 -3.34 -4.35 10.64
N THR A 31 -2.42 -3.49 10.20
CA THR A 31 -1.01 -3.58 10.57
C THR A 31 -0.72 -2.59 11.71
N PRO A 32 -0.46 -3.07 12.94
CA PRO A 32 -0.20 -2.21 14.10
C PRO A 32 1.17 -1.52 14.01
N ARG A 33 1.38 -0.45 14.78
CA ARG A 33 2.58 0.41 14.73
C ARG A 33 3.93 -0.32 14.91
N ASN A 34 3.92 -1.41 15.67
CA ASN A 34 5.12 -2.16 16.05
C ASN A 34 5.26 -3.47 15.24
N TYR A 35 4.47 -3.64 14.18
CA TYR A 35 4.74 -4.68 13.21
C TYR A 35 6.00 -4.30 12.43
N LYS A 36 6.94 -5.23 12.27
CA LYS A 36 8.18 -4.95 11.56
C LYS A 36 7.98 -5.11 10.05
N PHE A 37 8.08 -4.03 9.30
CA PHE A 37 8.25 -4.12 7.85
C PHE A 37 9.70 -4.36 7.50
N SER A 38 9.96 -5.55 6.96
CA SER A 38 11.28 -5.89 6.39
C SER A 38 11.22 -5.70 4.89
N PHE A 39 12.08 -4.83 4.38
CA PHE A 39 12.17 -4.52 2.95
C PHE A 39 13.40 -5.20 2.35
N ARG A 40 13.34 -5.51 1.04
CA ARG A 40 14.44 -6.22 0.39
C ARG A 40 15.71 -5.40 0.26
N GLU A 41 15.59 -4.16 -0.23
CA GLU A 41 16.75 -3.34 -0.64
C GLU A 41 16.80 -1.96 0.03
N VAL A 42 15.87 -1.67 0.95
CA VAL A 42 15.84 -0.44 1.75
C VAL A 42 15.78 -0.75 3.24
N GLY A 43 15.99 0.27 4.08
CA GLY A 43 15.97 0.10 5.54
C GLY A 43 14.62 -0.37 6.07
N ASN A 44 14.65 -1.26 7.05
CA ASN A 44 13.45 -1.77 7.73
C ASN A 44 12.72 -0.66 8.49
N LEU A 45 11.40 -0.81 8.65
CA LEU A 45 10.61 0.00 9.57
C LEU A 45 10.18 -0.86 10.76
N ASP A 46 10.88 -0.70 11.89
CA ASP A 46 10.55 -1.37 13.15
C ASP A 46 9.39 -0.67 13.89
N HIS A 47 9.16 0.62 13.62
CA HIS A 47 8.02 1.39 14.10
C HIS A 47 7.48 2.30 12.98
N HIS A 48 6.17 2.29 12.77
CA HIS A 48 5.49 3.08 11.75
C HIS A 48 4.06 3.46 12.21
N PHE A 49 3.33 4.25 11.42
CA PHE A 49 1.91 4.50 11.67
C PHE A 49 1.08 3.24 11.47
N ALA A 50 0.04 3.04 12.28
CA ALA A 50 -0.87 1.92 12.08
C ALA A 50 -1.59 2.06 10.72
N ILE A 51 -1.78 0.95 10.02
CA ILE A 51 -2.36 0.89 8.67
C ILE A 51 -3.58 -0.03 8.69
N ILE A 52 -4.65 0.36 8.01
CA ILE A 52 -5.82 -0.48 7.73
C ILE A 52 -6.11 -0.46 6.24
N GLY A 53 -6.42 -1.62 5.65
CA GLY A 53 -6.69 -1.74 4.22
C GLY A 53 -7.16 -3.13 3.82
N ILE A 54 -7.43 -3.31 2.53
CA ILE A 54 -7.73 -4.62 1.96
C ILE A 54 -6.44 -5.23 1.41
N ALA A 55 -6.11 -6.44 1.87
CA ALA A 55 -4.92 -7.19 1.46
C ALA A 55 -5.26 -8.60 0.99
N ALA A 56 -4.33 -9.23 0.28
CA ALA A 56 -4.43 -10.65 -0.06
C ALA A 56 -4.13 -11.50 1.18
N GLY A 57 -5.09 -12.29 1.66
CA GLY A 57 -4.98 -13.10 2.88
C GLY A 57 -4.20 -14.40 2.70
N ILE A 58 -3.08 -14.38 1.97
CA ILE A 58 -2.37 -15.58 1.51
C ILE A 58 -0.89 -15.64 1.95
N ALA A 59 -0.38 -14.63 2.65
CA ALA A 59 1.03 -14.54 3.05
C ALA A 59 1.18 -13.98 4.46
N ASP A 60 2.31 -14.26 5.10
CA ASP A 60 2.73 -13.69 6.39
C ASP A 60 3.16 -12.21 6.29
N TYR A 61 2.86 -11.56 5.16
CA TYR A 61 3.15 -10.16 4.89
C TYR A 61 1.87 -9.49 4.37
N PRO A 62 1.51 -8.27 4.85
CA PRO A 62 0.27 -7.63 4.43
C PRO A 62 0.41 -7.08 3.01
N LEU A 63 0.01 -7.89 2.03
CA LEU A 63 -0.01 -7.55 0.60
C LEU A 63 -1.22 -6.67 0.29
N TYR A 64 -1.14 -5.40 0.68
CA TYR A 64 -2.21 -4.44 0.48
C TYR A 64 -2.50 -4.21 -1.01
N TYR A 65 -3.77 -4.26 -1.38
CA TYR A 65 -4.22 -3.63 -2.59
C TYR A 65 -4.37 -2.13 -2.32
N ASP A 66 -5.22 -1.74 -1.37
CA ASP A 66 -5.39 -0.36 -0.87
C ASP A 66 -5.21 -0.31 0.65
N ALA A 67 -4.84 0.86 1.16
CA ALA A 67 -4.78 1.10 2.58
C ALA A 67 -4.83 2.59 2.93
N ILE A 68 -5.20 2.88 4.17
CA ILE A 68 -5.04 4.18 4.82
C ILE A 68 -4.26 4.02 6.13
N ASN A 69 -3.50 5.04 6.52
CA ASN A 69 -2.86 5.07 7.83
C ASN A 69 -3.70 5.82 8.88
N GLU A 70 -3.32 5.72 10.15
CA GLU A 70 -3.99 6.40 11.27
C GLU A 70 -3.98 7.94 11.19
N LYS A 71 -3.25 8.53 10.24
CA LYS A 71 -3.19 9.98 9.98
C LYS A 71 -4.06 10.40 8.79
N GLY A 72 -4.77 9.47 8.16
CA GLY A 72 -5.70 9.74 7.06
C GLY A 72 -5.04 9.79 5.67
N LEU A 73 -3.78 9.38 5.52
CA LEU A 73 -3.13 9.25 4.22
C LEU A 73 -3.50 7.90 3.58
N GLY A 74 -4.06 7.95 2.37
CA GLY A 74 -4.51 6.77 1.62
C GLY A 74 -3.69 6.50 0.36
N MET A 75 -3.54 5.22 0.02
CA MET A 75 -2.85 4.75 -1.18
C MET A 75 -3.53 3.51 -1.75
N ALA A 76 -3.56 3.39 -3.09
CA ALA A 76 -4.15 2.26 -3.79
C ALA A 76 -3.29 1.88 -5.01
N GLY A 77 -2.93 0.60 -5.12
CA GLY A 77 -2.42 0.03 -6.37
C GLY A 77 -3.55 -0.33 -7.34
N LEU A 78 -3.49 0.14 -8.58
CA LEU A 78 -4.46 -0.22 -9.62
C LEU A 78 -3.77 -1.04 -10.70
N ASN A 79 -4.53 -1.90 -11.39
CA ASN A 79 -4.00 -2.63 -12.52
C ASN A 79 -3.54 -1.66 -13.62
N PHE A 80 -2.29 -1.82 -14.07
CA PHE A 80 -1.67 -1.01 -15.11
C PHE A 80 -0.94 -1.89 -16.14
N SER A 81 -1.62 -2.98 -16.54
CA SER A 81 -1.11 -4.01 -17.44
C SER A 81 -0.59 -3.43 -18.76
N GLY A 82 0.60 -3.87 -19.16
CA GLY A 82 1.27 -3.44 -20.41
C GLY A 82 1.96 -2.07 -20.34
N TYR A 83 1.72 -1.29 -19.28
CA TYR A 83 2.30 0.04 -19.11
C TYR A 83 3.18 0.18 -17.85
N ALA A 84 2.98 -0.67 -16.84
CA ALA A 84 3.87 -0.74 -15.68
C ALA A 84 5.25 -1.27 -16.10
N ASP A 85 6.31 -0.52 -15.78
CA ASP A 85 7.69 -0.87 -16.08
C ASP A 85 8.53 -0.82 -14.80
N TYR A 86 8.89 -1.99 -14.28
CA TYR A 86 9.66 -2.14 -13.05
C TYR A 86 11.14 -2.26 -13.36
N LYS A 87 11.95 -1.48 -12.64
CA LYS A 87 13.38 -1.38 -12.90
C LYS A 87 14.17 -2.46 -12.17
N LYS A 88 15.34 -2.76 -12.71
CA LYS A 88 16.38 -3.47 -11.96
C LYS A 88 16.90 -2.55 -10.84
N ILE A 89 17.54 -3.16 -9.85
CA ILE A 89 18.24 -2.43 -8.80
C ILE A 89 19.21 -1.43 -9.43
N GLU A 90 19.14 -0.18 -8.97
CA GLU A 90 20.00 0.93 -9.38
C GLU A 90 20.78 1.45 -8.17
N GLU A 91 22.10 1.55 -8.31
CA GLU A 91 22.96 2.07 -7.26
C GLU A 91 22.66 3.55 -6.98
N GLY A 92 22.61 3.93 -5.70
CA GLY A 92 22.27 5.29 -5.27
C GLY A 92 20.77 5.62 -5.31
N LYS A 93 19.89 4.65 -5.59
CA LYS A 93 18.42 4.78 -5.48
C LYS A 93 17.88 4.00 -4.29
N GLU A 94 16.71 4.42 -3.80
CA GLU A 94 15.88 3.59 -2.93
C GLU A 94 15.16 2.55 -3.80
N ASN A 95 15.64 1.32 -3.75
CA ASN A 95 15.11 0.22 -4.56
C ASN A 95 13.94 -0.45 -3.84
N VAL A 96 12.72 -0.22 -4.31
CA VAL A 96 11.50 -0.67 -3.61
C VAL A 96 10.67 -1.54 -4.53
N SER A 97 10.28 -2.73 -4.06
CA SER A 97 9.40 -3.59 -4.84
C SER A 97 7.96 -3.06 -4.84
N PRO A 98 7.16 -3.28 -5.91
CA PRO A 98 5.78 -2.81 -5.95
C PRO A 98 4.91 -3.27 -4.76
N PHE A 99 5.12 -4.50 -4.26
CA PHE A 99 4.35 -5.02 -3.11
C PHE A 99 4.76 -4.38 -1.76
N GLU A 100 5.91 -3.72 -1.71
CA GLU A 100 6.43 -3.02 -0.53
C GLU A 100 6.01 -1.54 -0.52
N PHE A 101 5.51 -1.05 -1.64
CA PHE A 101 5.37 0.39 -1.89
C PHE A 101 4.28 1.04 -1.04
N ILE A 102 3.17 0.35 -0.75
CA ILE A 102 2.14 0.85 0.18
C ILE A 102 2.71 0.96 1.60
N PRO A 103 3.24 -0.12 2.22
CA PRO A 103 3.88 -0.03 3.54
C PRO A 103 4.93 1.08 3.66
N LEU A 104 5.81 1.22 2.66
CA LEU A 104 6.85 2.23 2.68
C LEU A 104 6.29 3.65 2.47
N GLY A 105 5.28 3.80 1.60
CA GLY A 105 4.71 5.10 1.25
C GLY A 105 3.86 5.71 2.35
N ILE A 106 3.03 4.92 3.04
CA ILE A 106 2.10 5.45 4.06
C ILE A 106 2.49 5.09 5.50
N GLY A 107 3.43 4.16 5.72
CA GLY A 107 3.90 3.79 7.06
C GLY A 107 4.60 4.94 7.79
N PRO A 108 5.61 5.60 7.21
CA PRO A 108 6.36 6.66 7.87
C PRO A 108 5.79 8.08 7.62
N MET A 109 4.92 8.26 6.62
CA MET A 109 4.51 9.60 6.16
C MET A 109 3.24 10.13 6.83
N LEU A 110 3.26 11.44 7.15
CA LEU A 110 2.09 12.22 7.55
C LEU A 110 1.37 12.85 6.33
N TYR A 111 2.11 13.43 5.39
CA TYR A 111 1.62 14.01 4.13
C TYR A 111 2.72 14.00 3.07
N CYS A 112 2.38 13.86 1.79
CA CYS A 112 3.30 14.16 0.69
C CYS A 112 3.62 15.66 0.71
N ARG A 113 4.89 16.04 0.85
CA ARG A 113 5.36 17.42 0.62
C ARG A 113 5.68 17.63 -0.85
#